data_AF-A0A3N5QW86-F1
#
_entry.id   AF-A0A3N5QW86-F1
#
_cell.length_a   1.000
_cell.length_b   1.000
_cell.length_c   1.000
_cell.angle_alpha   90.00
_cell.angle_beta   90.00
_cell.angle_gamma   90.00
#
_symmetry.space_group_name_H-M   'P 1'
#
loop_
_entity.id
_entity.type
_entity.pdbx_description
1 polymer ?
#
loop_
_entity_poly.entity_id
_entity_poly.type
_entity_poly.pdbx_seq_one_letter_code
_entity_poly.pdbx_strand_id
1 'polypeptide(L)'
;MKMKMLILGAVVLLCASGIQAAVSVSPASIKITTEQPSTTLITYQITEPATPPSVASSSQGFFQVMMPAGPLTLETVQTTVSEKMSSSGPATATVTETLTIPLSVIKRALELGKTSLRYTRTFNVTAGTVVFNINLTSPGAVEPLNISRIRLYFENKRAEITVKRKAPGLKAFADINFTGKGLLKGYWQVDDRIIANVSKNLVYGKSLVIATPDMPSLPTFSEGTHIVKFVIQQPEQGIPLPKALYYVTPDLTAQVATIDLSEPFDAAALDRTPQTFRWSSTKPLAAYLVEFMEEEEGSAFFSAYTTQTEYTLPVAALKHYFTSPQPYFWRVKGFDQQNNVAGESIIRSFRLLTE
;
A
#
# COMPACT_ATOMS: atom_id res chain seq x y z
N MET A 1 -87.38 -9.01 40.61
CA MET A 1 -87.48 -9.11 39.13
C MET A 1 -88.15 -7.86 38.57
N LYS A 2 -87.34 -6.90 38.10
CA LYS A 2 -87.65 -5.84 37.11
C LYS A 2 -86.35 -5.05 36.90
N MET A 3 -85.61 -5.43 35.86
CA MET A 3 -84.33 -4.85 35.48
C MET A 3 -84.60 -3.53 34.73
N LYS A 4 -84.24 -2.40 35.33
CA LYS A 4 -84.22 -1.10 34.64
C LYS A 4 -82.85 -0.93 34.01
N MET A 5 -82.85 -1.04 32.68
CA MET A 5 -81.75 -0.83 31.76
C MET A 5 -81.42 0.67 31.74
N LEU A 6 -80.24 1.06 32.21
CA LEU A 6 -79.71 2.43 32.05
C LEU A 6 -78.85 2.43 30.79
N ILE A 7 -79.32 3.14 29.76
CA ILE A 7 -78.63 3.30 28.48
C ILE A 7 -77.48 4.28 28.69
N LEU A 8 -76.25 3.81 28.49
CA LEU A 8 -75.02 4.60 28.47
C LEU A 8 -74.95 5.33 27.12
N GLY A 9 -75.11 6.65 27.12
CA GLY A 9 -74.97 7.48 25.92
C GLY A 9 -73.52 7.53 25.45
N ALA A 10 -73.23 6.90 24.30
CA ALA A 10 -71.95 7.04 23.62
C ALA A 10 -71.86 8.44 22.99
N VAL A 11 -71.00 9.29 23.54
CA VAL A 11 -70.56 10.52 22.88
C VAL A 11 -69.68 10.09 21.70
N VAL A 12 -70.23 10.14 20.49
CA VAL A 12 -69.45 10.02 19.25
C VAL A 12 -68.67 11.32 19.09
N LEU A 13 -67.38 11.29 19.43
CA LEU A 13 -66.43 12.33 19.04
C LEU A 13 -66.26 12.23 17.51
N LEU A 14 -66.95 13.09 16.76
CA LEU A 14 -66.59 13.34 15.37
C LEU A 14 -65.25 14.09 15.36
N CYS A 15 -64.15 13.37 15.18
CA CYS A 15 -62.89 13.98 14.80
C CYS A 15 -63.06 14.55 13.39
N ALA A 16 -63.34 15.85 13.27
CA ALA A 16 -63.24 16.55 12.00
C ALA A 16 -61.76 16.56 11.58
N SER A 17 -61.40 15.73 10.60
CA SER A 17 -60.12 15.81 9.91
C SER A 17 -60.09 17.09 9.08
N GLY A 18 -59.72 18.20 9.71
CA GLY A 18 -59.47 19.45 9.01
C GLY A 18 -58.31 19.29 8.02
N ILE A 19 -58.50 19.74 6.79
CA ILE A 19 -57.40 19.87 5.83
C ILE A 19 -56.43 20.92 6.39
N GLN A 20 -55.15 20.57 6.46
CA GLN A 20 -54.09 21.47 6.94
C GLN A 20 -53.26 21.99 5.76
N ALA A 21 -52.69 23.18 5.93
CA ALA A 21 -51.74 23.72 4.96
C ALA A 21 -50.50 22.81 4.93
N ALA A 22 -50.05 22.45 3.73
CA ALA A 22 -48.91 21.56 3.55
C ALA A 22 -48.19 21.84 2.23
N VAL A 23 -46.87 21.72 2.27
CA VAL A 23 -46.03 21.57 1.07
C VAL A 23 -45.24 20.28 1.21
N SER A 24 -45.33 19.41 0.23
CA SER A 24 -44.55 18.17 0.15
C SER A 24 -43.78 18.10 -1.16
N VAL A 25 -42.72 17.28 -1.18
CA VAL A 25 -41.86 17.09 -2.35
C VAL A 25 -41.77 15.61 -2.71
N SER A 26 -41.87 15.31 -4.00
CA SER A 26 -41.70 13.97 -4.56
C SER A 26 -40.64 13.98 -5.68
N PRO A 27 -39.66 13.07 -5.65
CA PRO A 27 -39.39 12.13 -4.56
C PRO A 27 -38.96 12.87 -3.28
N ALA A 28 -39.13 12.25 -2.09
CA ALA A 28 -38.74 12.88 -0.83
C ALA A 28 -37.20 12.92 -0.64
N SER A 29 -36.49 12.04 -1.34
CA SER A 29 -35.02 11.99 -1.36
C SER A 29 -34.49 11.28 -2.59
N ILE A 30 -33.21 11.51 -2.89
CA ILE A 30 -32.46 10.77 -3.92
C ILE A 30 -31.08 10.36 -3.41
N LYS A 31 -30.43 9.46 -4.16
CA LYS A 31 -29.01 9.12 -4.02
C LYS A 31 -28.28 9.54 -5.28
N ILE A 32 -27.15 10.22 -5.12
CA ILE A 32 -26.32 10.68 -6.24
C ILE A 32 -24.86 10.27 -6.05
N THR A 33 -24.10 10.16 -7.14
CA THR A 33 -22.67 9.84 -7.07
C THR A 33 -21.84 11.08 -6.76
N THR A 34 -20.67 10.89 -6.13
CA THR A 34 -19.82 12.01 -5.70
C THR A 34 -18.88 12.57 -6.80
N GLU A 35 -18.83 11.94 -7.97
CA GLU A 35 -17.82 12.23 -8.99
C GLU A 35 -18.31 13.08 -10.17
N GLN A 36 -19.64 13.27 -10.31
CA GLN A 36 -20.24 14.01 -11.41
C GLN A 36 -21.43 14.85 -10.95
N PRO A 37 -21.76 15.96 -11.65
CA PRO A 37 -23.02 16.65 -11.41
C PRO A 37 -24.20 15.72 -11.66
N SER A 38 -25.32 15.98 -10.98
CA SER A 38 -26.54 15.17 -11.11
C SER A 38 -27.74 16.07 -11.36
N THR A 39 -28.68 15.61 -12.17
CA THR A 39 -29.95 16.31 -12.44
C THR A 39 -31.11 15.43 -12.03
N THR A 40 -32.13 16.01 -11.41
CA THR A 40 -33.33 15.30 -10.98
C THR A 40 -34.57 16.17 -11.20
N LEU A 41 -35.71 15.54 -11.46
CA LEU A 41 -36.99 16.23 -11.50
C LEU A 41 -37.65 16.11 -10.12
N ILE A 42 -37.97 17.24 -9.51
CA ILE A 42 -38.71 17.32 -8.24
C ILE A 42 -40.09 17.93 -8.47
N THR A 43 -41.08 17.38 -7.80
CA THR A 43 -42.47 17.83 -7.87
C THR A 43 -42.93 18.24 -6.48
N TYR A 44 -43.37 19.49 -6.35
CA TYR A 44 -43.95 20.04 -5.13
C TYR A 44 -45.46 19.91 -5.18
N GLN A 45 -46.06 19.37 -4.11
CA GLN A 45 -47.50 19.32 -3.91
C GLN A 45 -47.87 20.26 -2.78
N ILE A 46 -48.68 21.27 -3.11
CA ILE A 46 -49.05 22.35 -2.22
C ILE A 46 -50.55 22.23 -1.92
N THR A 47 -50.93 22.37 -0.66
CA THR A 47 -52.32 22.37 -0.20
C THR A 47 -52.52 23.49 0.81
N GLU A 48 -53.58 24.28 0.66
CA GLU A 48 -53.96 25.38 1.54
C GLU A 48 -55.47 25.32 1.85
N PRO A 49 -55.87 25.26 3.14
CA PRO A 49 -57.27 25.14 3.51
C PRO A 49 -58.09 26.43 3.45
N ALA A 50 -57.49 27.63 3.50
CA ALA A 50 -58.23 28.90 3.41
C ALA A 50 -57.36 30.08 2.92
N THR A 51 -57.98 31.03 2.18
CA THR A 51 -57.34 32.24 1.62
C THR A 51 -55.97 32.00 0.97
N PRO A 52 -55.86 31.07 0.00
CA PRO A 52 -54.59 30.83 -0.69
C PRO A 52 -54.13 32.09 -1.43
N PRO A 53 -52.82 32.27 -1.66
CA PRO A 53 -52.39 33.19 -2.69
C PRO A 53 -52.94 32.73 -4.05
N SER A 54 -53.14 33.67 -4.99
CA SER A 54 -53.55 33.32 -6.36
C SER A 54 -52.50 32.47 -7.09
N VAL A 55 -51.24 32.59 -6.68
CA VAL A 55 -50.09 31.85 -7.21
C VAL A 55 -49.24 31.37 -6.04
N ALA A 56 -48.96 30.08 -5.98
CA ALA A 56 -47.91 29.54 -5.13
C ALA A 56 -46.57 29.72 -5.86
N SER A 57 -45.61 30.39 -5.21
CA SER A 57 -44.31 30.70 -5.78
C SER A 57 -43.18 30.62 -4.75
N SER A 58 -42.00 30.27 -5.23
CA SER A 58 -40.74 30.31 -4.49
C SER A 58 -39.65 30.88 -5.39
N SER A 59 -39.04 32.00 -4.99
CA SER A 59 -38.09 32.75 -5.83
C SER A 59 -36.69 32.13 -5.92
N GLN A 60 -36.33 31.29 -4.95
CA GLN A 60 -35.01 30.69 -4.85
C GLN A 60 -35.04 29.39 -4.05
N GLY A 61 -34.02 28.56 -4.21
CA GLY A 61 -33.76 27.42 -3.34
C GLY A 61 -32.31 27.38 -2.86
N PHE A 62 -32.05 26.62 -1.80
CA PHE A 62 -30.75 26.59 -1.12
C PHE A 62 -30.25 25.16 -0.99
N PHE A 63 -29.03 24.91 -1.46
CA PHE A 63 -28.28 23.72 -1.08
C PHE A 63 -27.63 23.95 0.29
N GLN A 64 -27.91 23.07 1.24
CA GLN A 64 -27.51 23.25 2.64
C GLN A 64 -26.99 21.96 3.26
N VAL A 65 -26.09 22.09 4.23
CA VAL A 65 -25.68 21.00 5.12
C VAL A 65 -26.00 21.35 6.57
N MET A 66 -26.35 20.35 7.37
CA MET A 66 -26.61 20.57 8.79
C MET A 66 -25.31 20.60 9.58
N MET A 67 -25.06 21.71 10.28
CA MET A 67 -23.96 21.89 11.22
C MET A 67 -24.51 21.96 12.65
N PRO A 68 -23.68 21.74 13.69
CA PRO A 68 -24.11 21.90 15.08
C PRO A 68 -24.69 23.30 15.39
N ALA A 69 -24.19 24.33 14.71
CA ALA A 69 -24.64 25.72 14.85
C ALA A 69 -25.86 26.08 13.97
N GLY A 70 -26.38 25.16 13.15
CA GLY A 70 -27.48 25.39 12.22
C GLY A 70 -27.16 25.02 10.76
N PRO A 71 -28.08 25.26 9.82
CA PRO A 71 -27.86 24.96 8.40
C PRO A 71 -26.83 25.93 7.79
N LEU A 72 -25.81 25.39 7.14
CA LEU A 72 -24.86 26.15 6.34
C LEU A 72 -25.25 26.05 4.86
N THR A 73 -25.47 27.20 4.21
CA THR A 73 -25.74 27.26 2.76
C THR A 73 -24.45 27.07 1.97
N LEU A 74 -24.46 26.08 1.09
CA LEU A 74 -23.38 25.80 0.14
C LEU A 74 -23.57 26.60 -1.15
N GLU A 75 -24.80 26.70 -1.66
CA GLU A 75 -25.12 27.40 -2.91
C GLU A 75 -26.61 27.81 -2.93
N THR A 76 -26.91 28.88 -3.67
CA THR A 76 -28.26 29.41 -3.88
C THR A 76 -28.66 29.29 -5.34
N VAL A 77 -29.82 28.68 -5.60
CA VAL A 77 -30.43 28.55 -6.94
C VAL A 77 -31.45 29.67 -7.11
N GLN A 78 -31.14 30.67 -7.95
CA GLN A 78 -31.96 31.88 -8.15
C GLN A 78 -33.10 31.70 -9.17
N THR A 79 -33.68 30.51 -9.23
CA THR A 79 -34.76 30.19 -10.17
C THR A 79 -36.11 30.27 -9.47
N THR A 80 -36.99 31.14 -9.96
CA THR A 80 -38.38 31.21 -9.51
C THR A 80 -39.15 30.01 -10.05
N VAL A 81 -39.86 29.32 -9.16
CA VAL A 81 -40.84 28.30 -9.51
C VAL A 81 -42.21 28.77 -9.03
N SER A 82 -43.24 28.62 -9.86
CA SER A 82 -44.57 29.08 -9.52
C SER A 82 -45.67 28.36 -10.30
N GLU A 83 -46.83 28.18 -9.68
CA GLU A 83 -48.03 27.65 -10.33
C GLU A 83 -49.28 28.32 -9.75
N LYS A 84 -50.34 28.42 -10.55
CA LYS A 84 -51.64 28.93 -10.08
C LYS A 84 -52.28 27.94 -9.11
N MET A 85 -52.89 28.47 -8.04
CA MET A 85 -53.64 27.65 -7.09
C MET A 85 -55.03 27.33 -7.63
N SER A 86 -55.54 26.12 -7.37
CA SER A 86 -56.91 25.75 -7.71
C SER A 86 -57.93 26.59 -6.95
N SER A 87 -59.02 26.97 -7.62
CA SER A 87 -60.08 27.82 -7.06
C SER A 87 -61.26 27.04 -6.46
N SER A 88 -61.22 25.71 -6.46
CA SER A 88 -62.29 24.84 -5.96
C SER A 88 -61.77 23.84 -4.93
N GLY A 89 -62.43 23.77 -3.75
CA GLY A 89 -62.02 22.92 -2.63
C GLY A 89 -60.87 23.53 -1.80
N PRO A 90 -60.12 22.73 -1.01
CA PRO A 90 -58.81 23.20 -0.55
C PRO A 90 -57.97 23.57 -1.77
N ALA A 91 -57.31 24.71 -1.70
CA ALA A 91 -56.55 25.21 -2.82
C ALA A 91 -55.27 24.39 -2.95
N THR A 92 -55.03 23.87 -4.15
CA THR A 92 -53.88 23.00 -4.44
C THR A 92 -53.11 23.51 -5.63
N ALA A 93 -51.80 23.23 -5.64
CA ALA A 93 -50.95 23.46 -6.80
C ALA A 93 -49.88 22.37 -6.88
N THR A 94 -49.50 22.04 -8.11
CA THR A 94 -48.37 21.16 -8.41
C THR A 94 -47.32 21.95 -9.17
N VAL A 95 -46.14 22.10 -8.58
CA VAL A 95 -45.01 22.82 -9.20
C VAL A 95 -43.91 21.82 -9.49
N THR A 96 -43.38 21.78 -10.72
CA THR A 96 -42.24 20.92 -11.08
C THR A 96 -40.98 21.75 -11.27
N GLU A 97 -39.84 21.21 -10.84
CA GLU A 97 -38.53 21.82 -11.03
C GLU A 97 -37.53 20.76 -11.49
N THR A 98 -36.74 21.09 -12.52
CA THR A 98 -35.56 20.30 -12.88
C THR A 98 -34.37 20.85 -12.09
N LEU A 99 -33.99 20.13 -11.03
CA LEU A 99 -32.90 20.53 -10.15
C LEU A 99 -31.57 19.95 -10.65
N THR A 100 -30.63 20.83 -10.98
CA THR A 100 -29.23 20.47 -11.23
C THR A 100 -28.44 20.64 -9.93
N ILE A 101 -27.69 19.60 -9.57
CA ILE A 101 -26.83 19.53 -8.38
C ILE A 101 -25.37 19.62 -8.87
N PRO A 102 -24.71 20.78 -8.72
CA PRO A 102 -23.37 20.99 -9.23
C PRO A 102 -22.32 20.16 -8.48
N LEU A 103 -21.27 19.74 -9.18
CA LEU A 103 -20.13 19.04 -8.56
C LEU A 103 -19.44 19.88 -7.47
N SER A 104 -19.46 21.22 -7.58
CA SER A 104 -18.96 22.15 -6.56
C SER A 104 -19.69 22.00 -5.22
N VAL A 105 -21.01 21.90 -5.23
CA VAL A 105 -21.84 21.68 -4.02
C VAL A 105 -21.50 20.34 -3.38
N ILE A 106 -21.40 19.29 -4.21
CA ILE A 106 -21.06 17.93 -3.77
C ILE A 106 -19.68 17.92 -3.09
N LYS A 107 -18.66 18.51 -3.73
CA LYS A 107 -17.29 18.58 -3.18
C LYS A 107 -17.25 19.36 -1.87
N ARG A 108 -17.88 20.55 -1.81
CA ARG A 108 -17.92 21.35 -0.58
C ARG A 108 -18.62 20.63 0.57
N ALA A 109 -19.68 19.85 0.30
CA ALA A 109 -20.32 19.02 1.32
C ALA A 109 -19.36 17.94 1.87
N LEU A 110 -18.61 17.27 0.99
CA LEU A 110 -17.64 16.24 1.37
C LEU A 110 -16.43 16.80 2.11
N GLU A 111 -15.92 17.97 1.70
CA GLU A 111 -14.85 18.71 2.40
C GLU A 111 -15.25 19.05 3.84
N LEU A 112 -16.54 19.29 4.07
CA LEU A 112 -17.13 19.49 5.40
C LEU A 112 -17.46 18.17 6.14
N GLY A 113 -17.02 17.02 5.61
CA GLY A 113 -17.24 15.70 6.20
C GLY A 113 -18.70 15.21 6.13
N LYS A 114 -19.53 15.78 5.25
CA LYS A 114 -20.95 15.43 5.14
C LYS A 114 -21.18 14.39 4.04
N THR A 115 -21.99 13.39 4.36
CA THR A 115 -22.43 12.34 3.42
C THR A 115 -23.84 12.59 2.87
N SER A 116 -24.46 13.71 3.25
CA SER A 116 -25.78 14.13 2.80
C SER A 116 -25.88 15.65 2.82
N LEU A 117 -26.68 16.19 1.91
CA LEU A 117 -27.08 17.59 1.90
C LEU A 117 -28.58 17.71 1.63
N ARG A 118 -29.12 18.91 1.81
CA ARG A 118 -30.54 19.22 1.65
C ARG A 118 -30.70 20.30 0.61
N TYR A 119 -31.77 20.23 -0.17
CA TYR A 119 -32.24 21.32 -0.98
C TYR A 119 -33.54 21.86 -0.38
N THR A 120 -33.55 23.12 0.01
CA THR A 120 -34.67 23.76 0.71
C THR A 120 -35.29 24.84 -0.17
N ARG A 121 -36.62 24.83 -0.29
CA ARG A 121 -37.40 25.95 -0.82
C ARG A 121 -38.42 26.42 0.20
N THR A 122 -38.77 27.69 0.14
CA THR A 122 -39.89 28.26 0.88
C THR A 122 -40.86 28.88 -0.12
N PHE A 123 -42.08 28.37 -0.13
CA PHE A 123 -43.21 28.91 -0.90
C PHE A 123 -43.94 29.99 -0.09
N ASN A 124 -44.58 30.91 -0.79
CA ASN A 124 -45.43 31.97 -0.22
C ASN A 124 -46.79 31.45 0.32
N VAL A 125 -46.78 30.35 1.08
CA VAL A 125 -47.96 29.73 1.72
C VAL A 125 -47.68 29.49 3.20
N THR A 126 -48.71 29.24 4.01
CA THR A 126 -48.66 29.17 5.49
C THR A 126 -47.65 28.13 6.00
N ALA A 127 -47.59 26.95 5.36
CA ALA A 127 -46.62 25.89 5.65
C ALA A 127 -45.63 25.70 4.48
N GLY A 128 -45.03 26.81 4.02
CA GLY A 128 -44.34 26.88 2.73
C GLY A 128 -42.95 26.26 2.63
N THR A 129 -42.28 25.92 3.75
CA THR A 129 -40.92 25.36 3.71
C THR A 129 -40.93 23.87 3.45
N VAL A 130 -40.19 23.45 2.42
CA VAL A 130 -40.04 22.05 2.05
C VAL A 130 -38.56 21.70 1.88
N VAL A 131 -38.21 20.49 2.32
CA VAL A 131 -36.83 19.98 2.31
C VAL A 131 -36.78 18.73 1.45
N PHE A 132 -35.91 18.74 0.46
CA PHE A 132 -35.56 17.58 -0.37
C PHE A 132 -34.19 17.05 0.05
N ASN A 133 -34.12 15.77 0.45
CA ASN A 133 -32.88 15.19 0.97
C ASN A 133 -32.05 14.54 -0.15
N ILE A 134 -30.75 14.85 -0.19
CA ILE A 134 -29.81 14.33 -1.17
C ILE A 134 -28.74 13.55 -0.42
N ASN A 135 -28.69 12.25 -0.65
CA ASN A 135 -27.70 11.36 -0.06
C ASN A 135 -26.53 11.19 -1.04
N LEU A 136 -25.32 11.46 -0.57
CA LEU A 136 -24.11 11.30 -1.37
C LEU A 136 -23.64 9.85 -1.27
N THR A 137 -23.41 9.26 -2.43
CA THR A 137 -22.86 7.91 -2.55
C THR A 137 -21.55 7.97 -3.31
N SER A 138 -20.48 7.43 -2.73
CA SER A 138 -19.25 7.25 -3.50
C SER A 138 -19.49 6.15 -4.56
N PRO A 139 -18.98 6.29 -5.79
CA PRO A 139 -18.95 5.17 -6.73
C PRO A 139 -18.33 3.93 -6.03
N GLY A 140 -19.08 2.84 -5.94
CA GLY A 140 -18.68 1.63 -5.21
C GLY A 140 -19.25 1.46 -3.78
N ALA A 141 -20.00 2.41 -3.22
CA ALA A 141 -20.60 2.21 -1.88
C ALA A 141 -21.75 1.17 -1.86
N VAL A 142 -22.34 0.89 -3.02
CA VAL A 142 -23.49 -0.04 -3.20
C VAL A 142 -23.08 -1.30 -3.98
N GLU A 143 -21.99 -1.27 -4.72
CA GLU A 143 -21.55 -2.40 -5.56
C GLU A 143 -20.76 -3.44 -4.76
N PRO A 144 -20.86 -4.74 -5.13
CA PRO A 144 -19.99 -5.76 -4.55
C PRO A 144 -18.54 -5.45 -4.88
N LEU A 145 -17.62 -5.88 -3.99
CA LEU A 145 -16.19 -5.72 -4.19
C LEU A 145 -15.78 -6.22 -5.58
N ASN A 146 -15.16 -5.33 -6.35
CA ASN A 146 -14.58 -5.63 -7.65
C ASN A 146 -13.13 -5.15 -7.66
N ILE A 147 -12.20 -6.04 -8.00
CA ILE A 147 -10.80 -5.67 -8.24
C ILE A 147 -10.64 -5.37 -9.73
N SER A 148 -10.10 -4.19 -10.03
CA SER A 148 -9.91 -3.69 -11.40
C SER A 148 -8.47 -3.85 -11.87
N ARG A 149 -7.50 -3.87 -10.96
CA ARG A 149 -6.08 -4.05 -11.29
C ARG A 149 -5.31 -4.61 -10.11
N ILE A 150 -4.32 -5.45 -10.41
CA ILE A 150 -3.34 -5.93 -9.44
C ILE A 150 -1.95 -5.68 -10.05
N ARG A 151 -1.03 -5.21 -9.22
CA ARG A 151 0.40 -5.15 -9.53
C ARG A 151 1.19 -5.86 -8.45
N LEU A 152 2.15 -6.68 -8.86
CA LEU A 152 3.15 -7.22 -7.95
C LEU A 152 4.48 -6.51 -8.16
N TYR A 153 5.15 -6.16 -7.08
CA TYR A 153 6.49 -5.59 -7.12
C TYR A 153 7.30 -5.91 -5.86
N PHE A 154 8.61 -5.76 -5.94
CA PHE A 154 9.54 -5.81 -4.80
C PHE A 154 9.92 -4.40 -4.33
N GLU A 155 10.76 -4.30 -3.31
CA GLU A 155 11.18 -3.01 -2.72
C GLU A 155 11.73 -2.00 -3.75
N ASN A 156 12.33 -2.49 -4.83
CA ASN A 156 12.80 -1.70 -5.97
C ASN A 156 11.69 -1.19 -6.91
N LYS A 157 10.41 -1.39 -6.57
CA LYS A 157 9.21 -1.05 -7.35
C LYS A 157 9.12 -1.71 -8.74
N ARG A 158 9.87 -2.79 -8.97
CA ARG A 158 9.82 -3.61 -10.19
C ARG A 158 9.18 -4.96 -9.90
N ALA A 159 8.67 -5.61 -10.95
CA ALA A 159 8.16 -6.98 -10.88
C ALA A 159 9.28 -8.03 -10.78
N GLU A 160 10.54 -7.60 -10.75
CA GLU A 160 11.70 -8.47 -10.65
C GLU A 160 12.78 -7.91 -9.72
N ILE A 161 13.51 -8.79 -9.03
CA ILE A 161 14.67 -8.42 -8.21
C ILE A 161 15.70 -9.56 -8.14
N THR A 162 16.97 -9.21 -8.02
CA THR A 162 18.05 -10.17 -7.73
C THR A 162 18.51 -9.98 -6.30
N VAL A 163 18.58 -11.06 -5.53
CA VAL A 163 19.01 -11.04 -4.12
C VAL A 163 20.11 -12.06 -3.87
N LYS A 164 20.96 -11.79 -2.89
CA LYS A 164 21.94 -12.76 -2.42
C LYS A 164 21.25 -13.93 -1.72
N ARG A 165 21.87 -15.11 -1.75
CA ARG A 165 21.44 -16.23 -0.92
C ARG A 165 21.43 -15.83 0.55
N LYS A 166 20.43 -16.31 1.30
CA LYS A 166 20.17 -15.96 2.71
C LYS A 166 19.90 -14.47 2.95
N ALA A 167 19.53 -13.71 1.92
CA ALA A 167 19.13 -12.32 2.10
C ALA A 167 17.93 -12.26 3.08
N PRO A 168 18.04 -11.51 4.20
CA PRO A 168 16.94 -11.36 5.13
C PRO A 168 15.91 -10.38 4.58
N GLY A 169 14.65 -10.55 5.00
CA GLY A 169 13.63 -9.50 4.87
C GLY A 169 13.12 -9.20 3.46
N LEU A 170 13.39 -10.05 2.45
CA LEU A 170 12.84 -9.86 1.12
C LEU A 170 11.29 -9.82 1.17
N LYS A 171 10.70 -8.70 0.71
CA LYS A 171 9.24 -8.51 0.62
C LYS A 171 8.76 -8.34 -0.80
N ALA A 172 7.62 -8.96 -1.10
CA ALA A 172 6.80 -8.64 -2.26
C ALA A 172 5.55 -7.88 -1.82
N PHE A 173 5.06 -7.01 -2.70
CA PHE A 173 3.91 -6.16 -2.47
C PHE A 173 2.88 -6.36 -3.58
N ALA A 174 1.62 -6.54 -3.18
CA ALA A 174 0.46 -6.53 -4.05
C ALA A 174 -0.25 -5.20 -3.90
N ASP A 175 -0.21 -4.37 -4.93
CA ASP A 175 -0.98 -3.13 -5.04
C ASP A 175 -2.24 -3.38 -5.88
N ILE A 176 -3.37 -3.27 -5.21
CA ILE A 176 -4.67 -3.75 -5.67
C ILE A 176 -5.60 -2.56 -5.79
N ASN A 177 -6.02 -2.23 -7.01
CA ASN A 177 -7.08 -1.25 -7.22
C ASN A 177 -8.43 -1.95 -7.17
N PHE A 178 -9.37 -1.37 -6.41
CA PHE A 178 -10.69 -1.95 -6.22
C PHE A 178 -11.77 -0.88 -6.19
N THR A 179 -12.99 -1.30 -6.46
CA THR A 179 -14.24 -0.59 -6.24
C THR A 179 -15.18 -1.50 -5.43
N GLY A 180 -16.31 -0.97 -4.96
CA GLY A 180 -17.26 -1.79 -4.22
C GLY A 180 -16.86 -1.97 -2.75
N LYS A 181 -17.65 -2.80 -2.06
CA LYS A 181 -17.37 -3.28 -0.70
C LYS A 181 -17.54 -4.79 -0.60
N GLY A 182 -16.77 -5.43 0.28
CA GLY A 182 -16.86 -6.88 0.48
C GLY A 182 -15.58 -7.49 1.02
N LEU A 183 -15.57 -8.82 1.09
CA LEU A 183 -14.44 -9.59 1.55
C LEU A 183 -13.43 -9.80 0.42
N LEU A 184 -12.21 -9.31 0.61
CA LEU A 184 -11.04 -9.75 -0.14
C LEU A 184 -10.46 -10.98 0.57
N LYS A 185 -10.53 -12.13 -0.08
CA LYS A 185 -9.89 -13.38 0.37
C LYS A 185 -8.89 -13.83 -0.68
N GLY A 186 -7.68 -14.16 -0.25
CA GLY A 186 -6.62 -14.62 -1.13
C GLY A 186 -5.43 -15.16 -0.35
N TYR A 187 -4.34 -15.42 -1.03
CA TYR A 187 -3.13 -15.93 -0.41
C TYR A 187 -1.88 -15.60 -1.22
N TRP A 188 -0.76 -15.50 -0.53
CA TRP A 188 0.57 -15.43 -1.10
C TRP A 188 1.08 -16.84 -1.43
N GLN A 189 1.63 -16.99 -2.62
CA GLN A 189 2.19 -18.24 -3.13
C GLN A 189 3.60 -18.00 -3.69
N VAL A 190 4.52 -18.91 -3.38
CA VAL A 190 5.88 -18.95 -3.94
C VAL A 190 6.13 -20.36 -4.46
N ASP A 191 6.51 -20.50 -5.73
CA ASP A 191 6.77 -21.79 -6.40
C ASP A 191 5.70 -22.85 -6.09
N ASP A 192 4.44 -22.41 -6.20
CA ASP A 192 3.26 -23.23 -5.97
C ASP A 192 3.02 -23.71 -4.53
N ARG A 193 3.74 -23.12 -3.57
CA ARG A 193 3.50 -23.28 -2.13
C ARG A 193 2.86 -22.03 -1.53
N ILE A 194 1.79 -22.23 -0.76
CA ILE A 194 1.13 -21.14 -0.03
C ILE A 194 2.00 -20.75 1.17
N ILE A 195 2.35 -19.48 1.28
CA ILE A 195 3.15 -18.95 2.40
C ILE A 195 2.32 -18.11 3.38
N ALA A 196 1.19 -17.54 2.95
CA ALA A 196 0.31 -16.79 3.84
C ALA A 196 -1.10 -16.61 3.27
N ASN A 197 -2.11 -16.70 4.13
CA ASN A 197 -3.48 -16.36 3.79
C ASN A 197 -3.77 -14.89 4.09
N VAL A 198 -4.66 -14.29 3.30
CA VAL A 198 -5.10 -12.90 3.43
C VAL A 198 -6.62 -12.86 3.41
N SER A 199 -7.19 -12.20 4.42
CA SER A 199 -8.63 -12.00 4.56
C SER A 199 -8.87 -10.58 5.08
N LYS A 200 -9.45 -9.71 4.26
CA LYS A 200 -9.72 -8.32 4.62
C LYS A 200 -11.11 -7.89 4.16
N ASN A 201 -11.90 -7.30 5.05
CA ASN A 201 -13.13 -6.62 4.68
C ASN A 201 -12.81 -5.22 4.17
N LEU A 202 -13.18 -4.93 2.93
CA LEU A 202 -12.98 -3.65 2.27
C LEU A 202 -14.31 -2.91 2.23
N VAL A 203 -14.31 -1.68 2.75
CA VAL A 203 -15.53 -0.88 2.96
C VAL A 203 -15.56 0.38 2.09
N TYR A 204 -14.39 0.92 1.73
CA TYR A 204 -14.21 2.06 0.82
C TYR A 204 -12.71 2.20 0.46
N GLY A 205 -12.40 2.58 -0.79
CA GLY A 205 -11.01 2.84 -1.21
C GLY A 205 -10.82 2.75 -2.73
N LYS A 206 -9.72 3.32 -3.23
CA LYS A 206 -9.28 3.16 -4.64
C LYS A 206 -8.15 2.15 -4.80
N SER A 207 -7.38 1.93 -3.73
CA SER A 207 -6.25 1.00 -3.72
C SER A 207 -5.98 0.42 -2.32
N LEU A 208 -5.35 -0.74 -2.29
CA LEU A 208 -4.84 -1.40 -1.10
C LEU A 208 -3.49 -2.02 -1.42
N VAL A 209 -2.49 -1.80 -0.56
CA VAL A 209 -1.22 -2.50 -0.61
C VAL A 209 -1.18 -3.59 0.45
N ILE A 210 -0.83 -4.80 0.03
CA ILE A 210 -0.62 -5.95 0.91
C ILE A 210 0.82 -6.41 0.70
N ALA A 211 1.56 -6.63 1.79
CA ALA A 211 2.92 -7.18 1.71
C ALA A 211 2.89 -8.68 2.08
N THR A 212 3.91 -9.41 1.66
CA THR A 212 4.23 -10.72 2.25
C THR A 212 4.53 -10.55 3.75
N PRO A 213 4.17 -11.53 4.60
CA PRO A 213 4.48 -11.44 6.03
C PRO A 213 5.99 -11.53 6.27
N ASP A 214 6.42 -11.16 7.47
CA ASP A 214 7.80 -11.40 7.91
C ASP A 214 8.06 -12.89 8.20
N MET A 215 7.01 -13.63 8.59
CA MET A 215 7.10 -15.07 8.86
C MET A 215 5.86 -15.83 8.35
N PRO A 216 6.02 -16.84 7.48
CA PRO A 216 7.26 -17.20 6.79
C PRO A 216 7.64 -16.14 5.74
N SER A 217 8.93 -15.79 5.68
CA SER A 217 9.47 -14.88 4.67
C SER A 217 9.56 -15.54 3.29
N LEU A 218 9.84 -14.73 2.26
CA LEU A 218 10.17 -15.26 0.94
C LEU A 218 11.46 -16.10 1.00
N PRO A 219 11.47 -17.33 0.45
CA PRO A 219 12.61 -18.22 0.57
C PRO A 219 13.79 -17.72 -0.26
N THR A 220 14.90 -17.40 0.41
CA THR A 220 16.17 -16.97 -0.20
C THR A 220 17.30 -17.99 0.00
N PHE A 221 16.97 -19.22 0.44
CA PHE A 221 17.95 -20.28 0.73
C PHE A 221 18.27 -21.17 -0.47
N SER A 222 17.27 -21.41 -1.31
CA SER A 222 17.39 -22.08 -2.59
C SER A 222 17.82 -21.08 -3.65
N GLU A 223 18.75 -21.50 -4.49
CA GLU A 223 19.29 -20.69 -5.57
C GLU A 223 18.40 -20.77 -6.81
N GLY A 224 18.49 -19.77 -7.69
CA GLY A 224 17.76 -19.74 -8.95
C GLY A 224 16.55 -18.81 -8.94
N THR A 225 15.70 -18.98 -9.95
CA THR A 225 14.52 -18.13 -10.16
C THR A 225 13.33 -18.67 -9.39
N HIS A 226 12.71 -17.80 -8.61
CA HIS A 226 11.50 -18.05 -7.85
C HIS A 226 10.35 -17.17 -8.35
N ILE A 227 9.13 -17.70 -8.31
CA ILE A 227 7.94 -16.97 -8.77
C ILE A 227 7.00 -16.73 -7.59
N VAL A 228 6.73 -15.45 -7.33
CA VAL A 228 5.75 -14.98 -6.35
C VAL A 228 4.43 -14.65 -7.04
N LYS A 229 3.32 -15.10 -6.45
CA LYS A 229 1.95 -14.81 -6.88
C LYS A 229 1.13 -14.34 -5.67
N PHE A 230 0.20 -13.42 -5.91
CA PHE A 230 -0.90 -13.17 -5.00
C PHE A 230 -2.18 -13.68 -5.65
N VAL A 231 -2.74 -14.75 -5.09
CA VAL A 231 -3.91 -15.42 -5.65
C VAL A 231 -5.16 -14.95 -4.93
N ILE A 232 -6.12 -14.41 -5.68
CA ILE A 232 -7.41 -13.99 -5.15
C ILE A 232 -8.40 -15.15 -5.27
N GLN A 233 -9.06 -15.47 -4.16
CA GLN A 233 -10.14 -16.44 -4.07
C GLN A 233 -11.51 -15.76 -4.06
N GLN A 234 -11.61 -14.58 -3.42
CA GLN A 234 -12.83 -13.76 -3.38
C GLN A 234 -12.46 -12.27 -3.48
N PRO A 235 -13.13 -11.48 -4.33
CA PRO A 235 -14.17 -11.89 -5.28
C PRO A 235 -13.61 -12.84 -6.35
N GLU A 236 -14.44 -13.71 -6.91
CA GLU A 236 -14.04 -14.51 -8.07
C GLU A 236 -13.83 -13.59 -9.26
N GLN A 237 -12.72 -13.77 -9.98
CA GLN A 237 -12.32 -12.84 -11.02
C GLN A 237 -11.77 -13.56 -12.24
N GLY A 238 -12.10 -13.03 -13.42
CA GLY A 238 -11.55 -13.47 -14.71
C GLY A 238 -10.28 -12.74 -15.15
N ILE A 239 -9.63 -11.96 -14.27
CA ILE A 239 -8.40 -11.24 -14.63
C ILE A 239 -7.17 -12.14 -14.49
N PRO A 240 -6.21 -12.07 -15.43
CA PRO A 240 -4.95 -12.78 -15.29
C PRO A 240 -4.17 -12.23 -14.10
N LEU A 241 -3.81 -13.13 -13.17
CA LEU A 241 -3.06 -12.75 -11.98
C LEU A 241 -1.59 -12.47 -12.34
N PRO A 242 -1.06 -11.28 -11.99
CA PRO A 242 0.34 -10.95 -12.25
C PRO A 242 1.28 -11.85 -11.45
N LYS A 243 2.51 -11.99 -11.94
CA LYS A 243 3.61 -12.70 -11.30
C LYS A 243 4.75 -11.73 -11.05
N ALA A 244 5.49 -11.94 -9.97
CA ALA A 244 6.76 -11.27 -9.71
C ALA A 244 7.86 -12.31 -9.56
N LEU A 245 9.05 -12.03 -10.10
CA LEU A 245 10.17 -12.98 -10.11
C LEU A 245 11.29 -12.48 -9.21
N TYR A 246 11.87 -13.34 -8.40
CA TYR A 246 13.14 -13.02 -7.78
C TYR A 246 14.18 -14.08 -8.08
N TYR A 247 15.39 -13.63 -8.38
CA TYR A 247 16.53 -14.50 -8.61
C TYR A 247 17.41 -14.49 -7.37
N VAL A 248 17.56 -15.66 -6.74
CA VAL A 248 18.52 -15.87 -5.66
C VAL A 248 19.84 -16.24 -6.31
N THR A 249 20.83 -15.35 -6.20
CA THR A 249 22.15 -15.64 -6.73
C THR A 249 22.72 -16.86 -6.03
N PRO A 250 23.41 -17.75 -6.76
CA PRO A 250 24.15 -18.81 -6.11
C PRO A 250 25.09 -18.24 -5.05
N ASP A 251 25.27 -18.99 -3.98
CA ASP A 251 26.35 -18.74 -3.04
C ASP A 251 27.64 -19.01 -3.81
N LEU A 252 28.14 -18.00 -4.54
CA LEU A 252 29.52 -17.97 -4.97
C LEU A 252 30.35 -17.65 -3.72
N THR A 253 30.30 -18.52 -2.71
CA THR A 253 31.52 -18.86 -2.01
C THR A 253 32.39 -19.48 -3.08
N ALA A 254 33.10 -18.63 -3.83
CA ALA A 254 34.08 -19.07 -4.80
C ALA A 254 34.95 -20.06 -4.05
N GLN A 255 34.85 -21.34 -4.40
CA GLN A 255 35.54 -22.45 -3.74
C GLN A 255 36.96 -21.98 -3.48
N VAL A 256 37.29 -21.61 -2.24
CA VAL A 256 38.53 -20.88 -1.94
C VAL A 256 39.65 -21.81 -2.38
N ALA A 257 40.49 -21.36 -3.31
CA ALA A 257 41.61 -22.17 -3.76
C ALA A 257 42.47 -22.48 -2.53
N THR A 258 42.80 -23.75 -2.32
CA THR A 258 43.90 -24.07 -1.42
C THR A 258 45.19 -23.58 -2.08
N ILE A 259 45.92 -22.73 -1.37
CA ILE A 259 47.27 -22.30 -1.75
C ILE A 259 48.27 -23.12 -0.93
N ASP A 260 49.04 -23.95 -1.62
CA ASP A 260 50.05 -24.81 -1.04
C ASP A 260 51.40 -24.10 -1.06
N LEU A 261 51.92 -23.77 0.13
CA LEU A 261 53.23 -23.15 0.28
C LEU A 261 54.32 -24.20 0.01
N SER A 262 55.29 -23.90 -0.86
CA SER A 262 56.37 -24.83 -1.19
C SER A 262 57.68 -24.43 -0.53
N GLU A 263 58.07 -23.16 -0.63
CA GLU A 263 59.31 -22.63 -0.06
C GLU A 263 59.06 -21.31 0.65
N PRO A 264 59.75 -21.03 1.78
CA PRO A 264 60.51 -21.99 2.57
C PRO A 264 59.60 -23.07 3.18
N PHE A 265 60.20 -24.20 3.60
CA PHE A 265 59.51 -25.20 4.41
C PHE A 265 59.10 -24.60 5.76
N ASP A 266 58.09 -25.20 6.38
CA ASP A 266 57.67 -24.75 7.71
C ASP A 266 58.81 -24.89 8.73
N ALA A 267 58.91 -23.91 9.62
CA ALA A 267 59.99 -23.75 10.61
C ALA A 267 61.41 -23.68 10.02
N ALA A 268 61.58 -23.27 8.76
CA ALA A 268 62.90 -23.15 8.13
C ALA A 268 63.80 -22.13 8.84
N ALA A 269 65.11 -22.42 8.87
CA ALA A 269 66.13 -21.47 9.26
C ALA A 269 66.77 -20.86 8.01
N LEU A 270 66.67 -19.54 7.85
CA LEU A 270 67.09 -18.84 6.65
C LEU A 270 68.25 -17.89 6.94
N ASP A 271 69.19 -17.80 6.01
CA ASP A 271 70.22 -16.76 6.04
C ASP A 271 69.61 -15.39 5.77
N ARG A 272 70.29 -14.33 6.24
CA ARG A 272 69.93 -12.93 5.98
C ARG A 272 70.29 -12.44 4.56
N THR A 273 70.10 -13.30 3.58
CA THR A 273 70.24 -13.05 2.14
C THR A 273 68.86 -12.99 1.48
N PRO A 274 68.71 -12.53 0.22
CA PRO A 274 67.40 -12.55 -0.45
C PRO A 274 66.77 -13.94 -0.45
N GLN A 275 65.63 -14.07 0.22
CA GLN A 275 64.90 -15.33 0.31
C GLN A 275 63.70 -15.31 -0.63
N THR A 276 63.51 -16.38 -1.40
CA THR A 276 62.36 -16.51 -2.30
C THR A 276 61.30 -17.41 -1.68
N PHE A 277 60.11 -16.85 -1.54
CA PHE A 277 58.91 -17.53 -1.07
C PHE A 277 58.15 -18.03 -2.29
N ARG A 278 57.74 -19.30 -2.31
CA ARG A 278 57.06 -19.95 -3.44
C ARG A 278 55.82 -20.68 -2.97
N TRP A 279 54.80 -20.71 -3.80
CA TRP A 279 53.55 -21.41 -3.56
C TRP A 279 52.93 -21.91 -4.86
N SER A 280 51.91 -22.74 -4.75
CA SER A 280 51.06 -23.16 -5.86
C SER A 280 49.58 -23.08 -5.45
N SER A 281 48.68 -23.05 -6.41
CA SER A 281 47.24 -22.95 -6.16
C SER A 281 46.52 -24.04 -6.93
N THR A 282 45.51 -24.63 -6.30
CA THR A 282 44.63 -25.64 -6.91
C THR A 282 43.85 -25.13 -8.13
N LYS A 283 43.71 -23.82 -8.29
CA LYS A 283 43.12 -23.15 -9.47
C LYS A 283 43.85 -21.83 -9.80
N PRO A 284 43.75 -21.32 -11.05
CA PRO A 284 44.34 -20.04 -11.42
C PRO A 284 43.75 -18.87 -10.60
N LEU A 285 44.61 -17.98 -10.10
CA LEU A 285 44.25 -16.76 -9.38
C LEU A 285 44.88 -15.54 -10.09
N ALA A 286 44.24 -14.37 -9.99
CA ALA A 286 44.64 -13.18 -10.73
C ALA A 286 45.81 -12.42 -10.07
N ALA A 287 45.87 -12.44 -8.74
CA ALA A 287 46.94 -11.82 -7.96
C ALA A 287 47.08 -12.52 -6.60
N TYR A 288 48.21 -12.29 -5.93
CA TYR A 288 48.53 -12.79 -4.61
C TYR A 288 48.99 -11.64 -3.70
N LEU A 289 48.66 -11.73 -2.42
CA LEU A 289 49.19 -10.91 -1.34
C LEU A 289 49.98 -11.83 -0.40
N VAL A 290 51.27 -11.59 -0.30
CA VAL A 290 52.15 -12.27 0.65
C VAL A 290 52.20 -11.40 1.91
N GLU A 291 51.88 -11.98 3.06
CA GLU A 291 51.84 -11.29 4.36
C GLU A 291 52.86 -11.90 5.31
N PHE A 292 53.59 -11.06 6.04
CA PHE A 292 54.57 -11.44 7.06
C PHE A 292 54.19 -10.83 8.41
N MET A 293 54.22 -11.65 9.47
CA MET A 293 53.66 -11.36 10.79
C MET A 293 54.66 -11.78 11.89
N GLU A 294 54.62 -11.10 13.04
CA GLU A 294 55.42 -11.49 14.23
C GLU A 294 54.71 -12.53 15.10
N GLU A 295 53.38 -12.64 14.97
CA GLU A 295 52.53 -13.59 15.68
C GLU A 295 51.67 -14.36 14.66
N GLU A 296 51.34 -15.62 14.95
CA GLU A 296 50.61 -16.51 14.03
C GLU A 296 49.26 -15.94 13.59
N GLU A 297 48.50 -15.35 14.53
CA GLU A 297 47.22 -14.68 14.26
C GLU A 297 47.33 -13.15 14.27
N GLY A 298 48.55 -12.62 14.11
CA GLY A 298 48.85 -11.20 14.17
C GLY A 298 48.50 -10.40 12.91
N SER A 299 48.63 -9.07 13.01
CA SER A 299 48.60 -8.20 11.84
C SER A 299 49.92 -8.27 11.08
N ALA A 300 49.86 -8.21 9.75
CA ALA A 300 51.06 -8.21 8.93
C ALA A 300 51.82 -6.88 9.10
N PHE A 301 53.10 -6.95 9.51
CA PHE A 301 53.97 -5.76 9.56
C PHE A 301 54.58 -5.46 8.19
N PHE A 302 54.66 -6.48 7.32
CA PHE A 302 55.13 -6.35 5.95
C PHE A 302 54.25 -7.18 5.02
N SER A 303 53.91 -6.62 3.86
CA SER A 303 53.15 -7.33 2.84
C SER A 303 53.51 -6.86 1.44
N ALA A 304 53.31 -7.72 0.45
CA ALA A 304 53.60 -7.42 -0.94
C ALA A 304 52.59 -8.08 -1.88
N TYR A 305 52.16 -7.33 -2.90
CA TYR A 305 51.34 -7.85 -3.99
C TYR A 305 52.21 -8.37 -5.13
N THR A 306 51.83 -9.50 -5.72
CA THR A 306 52.46 -10.06 -6.92
C THR A 306 51.45 -10.81 -7.78
N THR A 307 51.67 -10.87 -9.09
CA THR A 307 50.92 -11.74 -10.01
C THR A 307 51.62 -13.08 -10.23
N GLN A 308 52.85 -13.22 -9.76
CA GLN A 308 53.63 -14.44 -9.83
C GLN A 308 53.33 -15.35 -8.63
N THR A 309 53.61 -16.64 -8.74
CA THR A 309 53.50 -17.61 -7.64
C THR A 309 54.76 -17.68 -6.78
N GLU A 310 55.53 -16.60 -6.79
CA GLU A 310 56.75 -16.43 -6.01
C GLU A 310 56.94 -14.96 -5.63
N TYR A 311 57.67 -14.75 -4.54
CA TYR A 311 58.07 -13.42 -4.06
C TYR A 311 59.45 -13.50 -3.41
N THR A 312 60.40 -12.70 -3.92
CA THR A 312 61.73 -12.56 -3.32
C THR A 312 61.73 -11.41 -2.33
N LEU A 313 61.92 -11.72 -1.04
CA LEU A 313 62.01 -10.74 0.03
C LEU A 313 63.35 -9.97 -0.11
N PRO A 314 63.32 -8.65 -0.36
CA PRO A 314 64.53 -7.90 -0.64
C PRO A 314 65.37 -7.68 0.63
N VAL A 315 66.69 -7.58 0.47
CA VAL A 315 67.64 -7.35 1.60
C VAL A 315 67.28 -6.11 2.42
N ALA A 316 66.80 -5.06 1.77
CA ALA A 316 66.37 -3.84 2.46
C ALA A 316 65.21 -4.10 3.43
N ALA A 317 64.24 -4.93 3.04
CA ALA A 317 63.11 -5.29 3.90
C ALA A 317 63.58 -6.18 5.05
N LEU A 318 64.43 -7.19 4.77
CA LEU A 318 65.04 -8.04 5.80
C LEU A 318 65.74 -7.23 6.89
N LYS A 319 66.56 -6.24 6.49
CA LYS A 319 67.30 -5.39 7.44
C LYS A 319 66.41 -4.45 8.24
N HIS A 320 65.33 -3.95 7.64
CA HIS A 320 64.52 -2.91 8.26
C HIS A 320 63.37 -3.46 9.12
N TYR A 321 62.70 -4.51 8.63
CA TYR A 321 61.48 -5.03 9.26
C TYR A 321 61.69 -6.33 10.04
N PHE A 322 62.72 -7.12 9.73
CA PHE A 322 62.93 -8.44 10.34
C PHE A 322 64.09 -8.42 11.36
N THR A 323 63.92 -7.62 12.42
CA THR A 323 64.94 -7.37 13.44
C THR A 323 64.80 -8.23 14.70
N SER A 324 63.61 -8.77 14.97
CA SER A 324 63.32 -9.69 16.07
C SER A 324 64.08 -11.02 15.93
N PRO A 325 64.59 -11.59 17.05
CA PRO A 325 65.18 -12.93 17.08
C PRO A 325 64.14 -14.07 17.12
N GLN A 326 62.85 -13.72 17.26
CA GLN A 326 61.76 -14.69 17.27
C GLN A 326 61.46 -15.22 15.85
N PRO A 327 60.81 -16.38 15.72
CA PRO A 327 60.27 -16.82 14.45
C PRO A 327 59.26 -15.81 13.90
N TYR A 328 59.24 -15.67 12.58
CA TYR A 328 58.24 -14.93 11.84
C TYR A 328 57.25 -15.89 11.21
N PHE A 329 56.03 -15.40 10.99
CA PHE A 329 54.95 -16.13 10.35
C PHE A 329 54.65 -15.51 9.00
N TRP A 330 54.23 -16.33 8.04
CA TRP A 330 53.84 -15.85 6.73
C TRP A 330 52.69 -16.67 6.15
N ARG A 331 51.91 -16.01 5.28
CA ARG A 331 50.82 -16.63 4.53
C ARG A 331 50.64 -15.93 3.19
N VAL A 332 49.84 -16.56 2.33
CA VAL A 332 49.47 -16.03 1.02
C VAL A 332 47.96 -16.02 0.88
N LYS A 333 47.41 -14.88 0.49
CA LYS A 333 46.02 -14.75 0.03
C LYS A 333 46.04 -14.57 -1.49
N GLY A 334 45.11 -15.20 -2.19
CA GLY A 334 44.95 -15.04 -3.63
C GLY A 334 43.61 -14.41 -3.98
N PHE A 335 43.59 -13.64 -5.07
CA PHE A 335 42.47 -12.81 -5.48
C PHE A 335 41.98 -13.21 -6.87
N ASP A 336 40.67 -13.05 -7.11
CA ASP A 336 40.08 -13.15 -8.44
C ASP A 336 40.25 -11.85 -9.25
N GLN A 337 39.75 -11.83 -10.49
CA GLN A 337 39.82 -10.65 -11.37
C GLN A 337 38.98 -9.46 -10.86
N GLN A 338 38.06 -9.71 -9.92
CA GLN A 338 37.20 -8.72 -9.29
C GLN A 338 37.75 -8.25 -7.94
N ASN A 339 38.98 -8.66 -7.59
CA ASN A 339 39.67 -8.33 -6.35
C ASN A 339 39.01 -8.90 -5.07
N ASN A 340 38.24 -9.98 -5.20
CA ASN A 340 37.74 -10.73 -4.04
C ASN A 340 38.77 -11.79 -3.62
N VAL A 341 38.84 -12.09 -2.32
CA VAL A 341 39.65 -13.22 -1.82
C VAL A 341 39.07 -14.53 -2.38
N ALA A 342 39.89 -15.25 -3.14
CA ALA A 342 39.51 -16.45 -3.88
C ALA A 342 40.46 -17.63 -3.65
N GLY A 343 41.50 -17.45 -2.82
CA GLY A 343 42.42 -18.49 -2.36
C GLY A 343 43.11 -18.09 -1.06
N GLU A 344 43.45 -19.07 -0.22
CA GLU A 344 44.17 -18.86 1.04
C GLU A 344 45.14 -20.03 1.29
N SER A 345 46.28 -19.72 1.88
CA SER A 345 47.23 -20.72 2.37
C SER A 345 47.05 -20.97 3.86
N ILE A 346 47.62 -22.08 4.34
CA ILE A 346 47.98 -22.19 5.76
C ILE A 346 49.02 -21.12 6.14
N ILE A 347 49.21 -20.89 7.43
CA ILE A 347 50.32 -20.08 7.94
C ILE A 347 51.53 -20.99 8.11
N ARG A 348 52.72 -20.49 7.74
CA ARG A 348 54.00 -21.13 8.01
C ARG A 348 54.91 -20.22 8.80
N SER A 349 55.86 -20.82 9.49
CA SER A 349 56.87 -20.10 10.26
C SER A 349 58.26 -20.22 9.60
N PHE A 350 59.12 -19.24 9.86
CA PHE A 350 60.56 -19.31 9.58
C PHE A 350 61.33 -18.47 10.60
N ARG A 351 62.63 -18.72 10.74
CA ARG A 351 63.54 -17.92 11.57
C ARG A 351 64.74 -17.45 10.77
N LEU A 352 65.24 -16.27 11.08
CA LEU A 352 66.49 -15.76 10.50
C LEU A 352 67.67 -16.18 11.37
N LEU A 353 68.73 -16.70 10.75
CA LEU A 353 69.98 -17.00 11.43
C LEU A 353 70.66 -15.69 11.88
N THR A 354 71.19 -15.70 13.11
CA THR A 354 72.07 -14.64 13.61
C THR A 354 73.37 -14.63 12.80
N GLU A 355 73.87 -13.44 12.49
CA GLU A 355 75.15 -13.25 11.80
C GLU A 355 76.34 -13.84 12.58
#